data_AF-A0A4S8JX27-F1
#
_entry.id   AF-A0A4S8JX27-F1
#
_cell.length_a   1.000
_cell.length_b   1.000
_cell.length_c   1.000
_cell.angle_alpha   90.00
_cell.angle_beta   90.00
_cell.angle_gamma   90.00
#
_symmetry.space_group_name_H-M   'P 1'
#
loop_
_entity.id
_entity.type
_entity.pdbx_description
1 polymer ?
#
loop_
_entity_poly.entity_id
_entity_poly.type
_entity_poly.pdbx_seq_one_letter_code
_entity_poly.pdbx_strand_id
1 'polypeptide(L)'
;MLVGIPWISIITKAYRSPGLSGINLGKFLIKRVIHLLRRDMPHISIFATLSPIPGYMHWLLPKFASQIKLSKSESEDMKHFSEKCSGSNFIEDLLLPEEKEMILSGYLKWLQSGTASEIEFDKSECMDTREHDSVKDVTEITYELLTSREWNKSDILSEALKPPLLRLCARYLLKEKKRGKALDVVANFHLQNGSMIERLNWMADSSDKGIEQSGGIMVNYVYRLDKIDEYAQSYLNTGHIHASSSLHQYLEVITEVVPVFLIRNVNKAPRVAMLLFALYELYKYNQCLCSRYVVNE
;
A
#
# COMPACT_ATOMS: atom_id res chain seq x y z
N MET A 1 -19.68 -17.33 -6.87
CA MET A 1 -18.72 -18.33 -6.37
C MET A 1 -17.35 -17.99 -6.97
N LEU A 2 -16.46 -17.39 -6.17
CA LEU A 2 -15.05 -17.25 -6.54
C LEU A 2 -14.39 -18.58 -6.19
N VAL A 3 -14.08 -19.41 -7.19
CA VAL A 3 -13.22 -20.57 -6.94
C VAL A 3 -11.79 -20.03 -6.87
N GLY A 4 -11.28 -19.87 -5.65
CA GLY A 4 -9.85 -19.66 -5.45
C GLY A 4 -9.13 -20.89 -5.99
N ILE A 5 -8.26 -20.71 -6.99
CA ILE A 5 -7.53 -21.84 -7.59
C ILE A 5 -6.20 -21.98 -6.83
N PRO A 6 -6.06 -22.93 -5.86
CA PRO A 6 -4.79 -23.13 -5.15
C PRO A 6 -3.61 -23.44 -6.09
N TRP A 7 -3.89 -24.01 -7.27
CA TRP A 7 -2.89 -24.34 -8.28
C TRP A 7 -2.22 -23.14 -8.95
N ILE A 8 -2.85 -21.95 -9.00
CA ILE A 8 -2.19 -20.78 -9.59
C ILE A 8 -1.05 -20.29 -8.69
N SER A 9 -1.20 -20.42 -7.37
CA SER A 9 -0.10 -20.16 -6.43
C SER A 9 1.08 -21.13 -6.65
N ILE A 10 0.80 -22.39 -7.00
CA ILE A 10 1.80 -23.42 -7.35
C ILE A 10 2.51 -23.08 -8.68
N ILE A 11 1.78 -22.62 -9.71
CA ILE A 11 2.36 -22.23 -11.01
C ILE A 11 3.27 -21.01 -10.86
N THR A 12 2.85 -19.99 -10.10
CA THR A 12 3.68 -18.81 -9.83
C THR A 12 4.97 -19.18 -9.07
N LYS A 13 4.91 -20.16 -8.16
CA LYS A 13 6.08 -20.69 -7.44
C LYS A 13 7.03 -21.46 -8.38
N ALA A 14 6.50 -22.26 -9.30
CA ALA A 14 7.29 -22.99 -10.30
C ALA A 14 7.96 -22.07 -11.34
N TYR A 15 7.36 -20.91 -11.65
CA TYR A 15 7.94 -19.94 -12.60
C TYR A 15 9.15 -19.18 -12.03
N ARG A 16 9.39 -19.22 -10.71
CA ARG A 16 10.59 -18.67 -10.06
C ARG A 16 11.83 -19.58 -10.14
N SER A 17 11.72 -20.78 -10.71
CA SER A 17 12.86 -21.67 -10.87
C SER A 17 13.82 -21.16 -11.96
N PRO A 18 15.13 -21.01 -11.69
CA PRO A 18 16.11 -20.45 -12.63
C PRO A 18 16.15 -21.14 -14.01
N GLY A 19 15.77 -22.42 -14.09
CA GLY A 19 15.81 -23.22 -15.32
C GLY A 19 14.68 -22.98 -16.35
N LEU A 20 13.66 -22.17 -16.01
CA LEU A 20 12.54 -21.84 -16.92
C LEU A 20 12.41 -20.33 -17.19
N SER A 21 13.34 -19.52 -16.66
CA SER A 21 13.30 -18.07 -16.86
C SER A 21 13.53 -17.74 -18.34
N GLY A 22 12.49 -17.27 -19.02
CA GLY A 22 12.55 -16.86 -20.43
C GLY A 22 11.74 -17.72 -21.41
N ILE A 23 11.23 -18.89 -21.00
CA ILE A 23 10.32 -19.67 -21.84
C ILE A 23 8.89 -19.19 -21.58
N ASN A 24 8.21 -18.67 -22.61
CA ASN A 24 6.84 -18.13 -22.57
C ASN A 24 5.73 -19.18 -22.25
N LEU A 25 6.08 -20.29 -21.58
CA LEU A 25 5.18 -21.39 -21.24
C LEU A 25 4.08 -20.95 -20.25
N GLY A 26 4.41 -20.02 -19.36
CA GLY A 26 3.50 -19.52 -18.32
C GLY A 26 2.22 -18.87 -18.86
N LYS A 27 2.32 -18.21 -20.03
CA LYS A 27 1.18 -17.56 -20.72
C LYS A 27 0.08 -18.57 -21.13
N PHE A 28 0.48 -19.81 -21.40
CA PHE A 28 -0.44 -20.85 -21.85
C PHE A 28 -1.00 -21.69 -20.71
N LEU A 29 -0.34 -21.70 -19.54
CA LEU A 29 -0.79 -22.48 -18.39
C LEU A 29 -2.14 -21.98 -17.86
N ILE A 30 -2.28 -20.68 -17.61
CA ILE A 30 -3.54 -20.13 -17.08
C ILE A 30 -4.67 -20.28 -18.12
N LYS A 31 -4.42 -19.95 -19.39
CA LYS A 31 -5.42 -20.15 -20.45
C LYS A 31 -5.85 -21.62 -20.59
N ARG A 32 -4.91 -22.56 -20.49
CA ARG A 32 -5.21 -24.00 -20.55
C ARG A 32 -5.99 -24.48 -19.33
N VAL A 33 -5.60 -24.06 -18.13
CA VAL A 33 -6.34 -24.39 -16.89
C VAL A 33 -7.76 -23.86 -16.96
N ILE A 34 -7.94 -22.60 -17.35
CA ILE A 34 -9.26 -21.99 -17.53
C ILE A 34 -10.10 -22.75 -18.57
N HIS A 35 -9.50 -23.15 -19.70
CA HIS A 35 -10.18 -23.94 -20.72
C HIS A 35 -10.66 -25.30 -20.18
N LEU A 36 -9.82 -26.01 -19.41
CA LEU A 36 -10.18 -27.28 -18.79
C LEU A 36 -11.28 -27.10 -17.74
N LEU A 37 -11.16 -26.10 -16.87
CA LEU A 37 -12.16 -25.81 -15.85
C LEU A 37 -13.53 -25.44 -16.46
N ARG A 38 -13.56 -24.77 -17.61
CA ARG A 38 -14.80 -24.46 -18.32
C ARG A 38 -15.51 -25.71 -18.83
N ARG A 39 -14.78 -26.75 -19.20
CA ARG A 39 -15.38 -28.02 -19.64
C ARG A 39 -16.10 -28.71 -18.48
N ASP A 40 -15.47 -28.71 -17.31
CA ASP A 40 -15.96 -29.44 -16.15
C ASP A 40 -16.95 -28.60 -15.31
N MET A 41 -16.86 -27.26 -15.37
CA MET A 41 -17.69 -26.29 -14.65
C MET A 41 -18.11 -25.12 -15.55
N PRO A 42 -19.05 -25.31 -16.49
CA PRO A 42 -19.35 -24.33 -17.56
C PRO A 42 -20.05 -23.05 -17.08
N HIS A 43 -20.62 -23.05 -15.87
CA HIS A 43 -21.32 -21.90 -15.28
C HIS A 43 -20.38 -20.92 -14.57
N ILE A 44 -19.09 -21.26 -14.41
CA ILE A 44 -18.11 -20.40 -13.75
C ILE A 44 -17.43 -19.50 -14.79
N SER A 45 -17.62 -18.18 -14.65
CA SER A 45 -17.08 -17.17 -15.56
C SER A 45 -15.97 -16.30 -14.96
N ILE A 46 -15.72 -16.44 -13.66
CA ILE A 46 -14.78 -15.61 -12.91
C ILE A 46 -13.86 -16.53 -12.10
N PHE A 47 -12.56 -16.37 -12.29
CA PHE A 47 -11.52 -17.08 -11.53
C PHE A 47 -10.63 -16.08 -10.84
N ALA A 48 -10.12 -16.44 -9.66
CA ALA A 48 -9.23 -15.56 -8.91
C ALA A 48 -8.03 -16.31 -8.34
N THR A 49 -6.96 -15.54 -8.12
CA THR A 49 -5.74 -16.01 -7.47
C THR A 49 -5.62 -15.35 -6.10
N LEU A 50 -4.80 -15.91 -5.21
CA LEU A 50 -4.25 -15.21 -4.06
C LEU A 50 -2.74 -15.26 -4.21
N SER A 51 -2.14 -14.13 -4.57
CA SER A 51 -0.76 -14.05 -5.06
C SER A 51 0.12 -13.18 -4.16
N PRO A 52 1.41 -13.54 -3.97
CA PRO A 52 2.36 -12.74 -3.20
C PRO A 52 2.85 -11.51 -3.98
N ILE A 53 3.38 -10.52 -3.27
CA ILE A 53 3.88 -9.26 -3.84
C ILE A 53 5.38 -9.09 -3.49
N PRO A 54 6.27 -9.94 -4.03
CA PRO A 54 7.65 -10.11 -3.55
C PRO A 54 8.51 -8.86 -3.49
N GLY A 55 8.24 -7.86 -4.32
CA GLY A 55 9.08 -6.67 -4.46
C GLY A 55 8.59 -5.47 -3.66
N TYR A 56 7.48 -5.57 -2.94
CA TYR A 56 6.84 -4.40 -2.33
C TYR A 56 7.69 -3.77 -1.23
N MET A 57 8.13 -4.54 -0.23
CA MET A 57 8.96 -3.97 0.86
C MET A 57 10.34 -3.53 0.37
N HIS A 58 10.93 -4.25 -0.58
CA HIS A 58 12.18 -3.87 -1.23
C HIS A 58 12.07 -2.57 -2.05
N TRP A 59 10.88 -2.21 -2.51
CA TRP A 59 10.60 -0.93 -3.15
C TRP A 59 10.30 0.17 -2.12
N LEU A 60 9.62 -0.17 -1.02
CA LEU A 60 9.15 0.79 -0.02
C LEU A 60 10.27 1.31 0.90
N LEU A 61 11.05 0.40 1.50
CA LEU A 61 12.06 0.76 2.50
C LEU A 61 13.12 1.74 1.98
N PRO A 62 13.67 1.58 0.75
CA PRO A 62 14.62 2.55 0.21
C PRO A 62 14.03 3.94 0.00
N LYS A 63 12.71 4.05 -0.26
CA LYS A 63 12.04 5.36 -0.42
C LYS A 63 11.98 6.09 0.91
N PHE A 64 11.61 5.41 1.99
CA PHE A 64 11.66 5.97 3.35
C PHE A 64 13.09 6.38 3.72
N ALA A 65 14.07 5.51 3.49
CA ALA A 65 15.47 5.84 3.76
C ALA A 65 15.96 7.07 2.98
N SER A 66 15.51 7.23 1.72
CA SER A 66 15.82 8.41 0.91
C SER A 66 15.17 9.68 1.46
N GLN A 67 13.90 9.61 1.90
CA GLN A 67 13.18 10.74 2.46
C GLN A 67 13.81 11.23 3.77
N ILE A 68 14.23 10.30 4.64
CA ILE A 68 14.92 10.60 5.91
C ILE A 68 16.28 11.27 5.67
N LYS A 69 17.04 10.81 4.66
CA LYS A 69 18.34 11.43 4.33
C LYS A 69 18.17 12.87 3.86
N LEU A 70 17.15 13.13 3.04
CA LEU A 70 16.85 14.46 2.51
C LEU A 70 16.43 15.43 3.64
N SER A 71 15.55 15.00 4.55
CA SER A 71 15.14 15.86 5.67
C SER A 71 16.30 16.21 6.61
N LYS A 72 17.25 15.28 6.82
CA LYS A 72 18.46 15.53 7.62
C LYS A 72 19.42 16.52 6.94
N SER A 73 19.62 16.42 5.61
CA SER A 73 20.45 17.39 4.88
C SER A 73 19.86 18.81 4.87
N GLU A 74 18.52 18.95 4.78
CA GLU A 74 17.86 20.26 4.84
C GLU A 74 18.03 20.96 6.21
N SER A 75 18.09 20.18 7.30
CA SER A 75 18.36 20.71 8.64
C SER A 75 19.84 21.08 8.88
N GLU A 76 20.78 20.49 8.14
CA GLU A 76 22.22 20.80 8.23
C GLU A 76 22.59 22.00 7.34
N ASP A 77 21.98 22.13 6.16
CA ASP A 77 22.25 23.20 5.18
C ASP A 77 21.61 24.54 5.55
N MET A 78 20.67 24.61 6.51
CA MET A 78 20.22 25.86 7.13
C MET A 78 21.31 26.59 7.96
N LYS A 79 22.56 26.10 7.95
CA LYS A 79 23.75 26.79 8.46
C LYS A 79 24.66 27.40 7.38
N HIS A 80 24.44 27.21 6.08
CA HIS A 80 25.24 27.89 5.05
C HIS A 80 24.43 28.26 3.79
N PHE A 81 24.71 29.46 3.29
CA PHE A 81 23.88 30.25 2.39
C PHE A 81 23.54 29.65 1.00
N SER A 82 22.51 30.26 0.42
CA SER A 82 21.85 30.09 -0.88
C SER A 82 22.68 29.71 -2.12
N GLU A 83 21.92 29.10 -3.04
CA GLU A 83 21.91 29.20 -4.51
C GLU A 83 22.40 28.00 -5.33
N LYS A 84 21.47 27.63 -6.24
CA LYS A 84 21.55 26.76 -7.43
C LYS A 84 21.54 25.26 -7.20
N CYS A 85 20.38 24.67 -7.50
CA CYS A 85 20.29 23.76 -8.64
C CYS A 85 18.86 23.67 -9.20
N SER A 86 18.75 23.96 -10.49
CA SER A 86 17.58 23.74 -11.32
C SER A 86 17.49 22.26 -11.66
N GLY A 87 16.49 21.59 -11.11
CA GLY A 87 16.17 20.19 -11.37
C GLY A 87 15.04 19.81 -10.42
N SER A 88 13.84 19.57 -10.92
CA SER A 88 12.66 19.30 -10.12
C SER A 88 12.81 18.00 -9.32
N ASN A 89 13.44 18.06 -8.16
CA ASN A 89 13.32 17.02 -7.15
C ASN A 89 11.92 17.18 -6.55
N PHE A 90 10.92 16.65 -7.25
CA PHE A 90 9.59 16.49 -6.68
C PHE A 90 9.73 15.48 -5.54
N ILE A 91 9.95 15.99 -4.33
CA ILE A 91 9.94 15.18 -3.11
C ILE A 91 8.49 14.82 -2.87
N GLU A 92 8.13 13.59 -3.22
CA GLU A 92 6.81 13.09 -2.93
C GLU A 92 6.80 12.54 -1.51
N ASP A 93 6.08 13.22 -0.62
CA ASP A 93 5.87 12.75 0.75
C ASP A 93 5.16 11.38 0.71
N LEU A 94 5.80 10.36 1.29
CA LEU A 94 5.26 9.00 1.24
C LEU A 94 4.02 8.85 2.11
N LEU A 95 3.91 9.62 3.18
CA LEU A 95 2.82 9.52 4.16
C LEU A 95 1.92 10.74 4.06
N LEU A 96 0.61 10.51 4.02
CA LEU A 96 -0.39 11.57 4.14
C LEU A 96 -0.41 12.12 5.58
N PRO A 97 -0.84 13.39 5.79
CA PRO A 97 -0.92 13.97 7.13
C PRO A 97 -1.73 13.11 8.11
N GLU A 98 -2.86 12.57 7.66
CA GLU A 98 -3.74 11.72 8.48
C GLU A 98 -3.06 10.39 8.83
N GLU A 99 -2.27 9.84 7.91
CA GLU A 99 -1.50 8.61 8.15
C GLU A 99 -0.38 8.85 9.16
N LYS A 100 0.28 10.01 9.10
CA LYS A 100 1.30 10.39 10.09
C LYS A 100 0.69 10.49 11.50
N GLU A 101 -0.48 11.10 11.61
CA GLU A 101 -1.21 11.19 12.88
C GLU A 101 -1.59 9.81 13.43
N MET A 102 -2.10 8.92 12.57
CA MET A 102 -2.44 7.55 12.95
C MET A 102 -1.23 6.75 13.44
N ILE A 103 -0.11 6.84 12.72
CA ILE A 103 1.14 6.16 13.08
C ILE A 103 1.66 6.69 14.42
N LEU A 104 1.72 8.01 14.59
CA LEU A 104 2.19 8.62 15.83
C LEU A 104 1.31 8.24 17.02
N SER A 105 -0.02 8.31 16.85
CA SER A 105 -0.97 7.90 17.88
C SER A 105 -0.83 6.42 18.26
N GLY A 106 -0.69 5.54 17.26
CA GLY A 106 -0.48 4.12 17.48
C GLY A 106 0.85 3.82 18.19
N TYR A 107 1.92 4.49 17.76
CA TYR A 107 3.25 4.37 18.35
C TYR A 107 3.26 4.77 19.83
N LEU A 108 2.69 5.94 20.16
CA LEU A 108 2.60 6.40 21.55
C LEU A 108 1.77 5.46 22.43
N LYS A 109 0.64 4.93 21.92
CA LYS A 109 -0.17 3.93 22.63
C LYS A 109 0.60 2.63 22.88
N TRP A 110 1.40 2.19 21.92
CA TRP A 110 2.22 0.99 22.04
C TRP A 110 3.36 1.16 23.05
N LEU A 111 4.00 2.34 23.11
CA LEU A 111 4.98 2.64 24.16
C LEU A 111 4.35 2.59 25.57
N GLN A 112 3.11 3.05 25.70
CA GLN A 112 2.37 3.05 26.96
C GLN A 112 1.86 1.67 27.38
N SER A 113 1.69 0.72 26.46
CA SER A 113 1.13 -0.60 26.78
C SER A 113 2.10 -1.55 27.50
N GLY A 114 3.35 -1.16 27.71
CA GLY A 114 4.36 -1.98 28.41
C GLY A 114 4.77 -3.26 27.65
N THR A 115 4.25 -3.45 26.44
CA THR A 115 4.55 -4.55 25.51
C THR A 115 5.69 -4.21 24.54
N ALA A 116 6.26 -3.01 24.65
CA ALA A 116 7.52 -2.73 24.00
C ALA A 116 8.54 -3.70 24.61
N SER A 117 8.92 -4.72 23.83
CA SER A 117 10.12 -5.50 24.12
C SER A 117 11.24 -4.50 24.42
N GLU A 118 12.16 -4.91 25.29
CA GLU A 118 13.47 -4.28 25.40
C GLU A 118 14.18 -4.38 24.03
N ILE A 119 13.73 -3.59 23.05
CA ILE A 119 14.67 -3.00 22.10
C ILE A 119 15.67 -2.34 23.04
N GLU A 120 16.94 -2.70 22.90
CA GLU A 120 18.07 -1.93 23.42
C GLU A 120 18.02 -0.54 22.78
N PHE A 121 17.04 0.25 23.21
CA PHE A 121 17.15 1.68 23.26
C PHE A 121 18.20 1.89 24.34
N ASP A 122 19.35 2.39 23.92
CA ASP A 122 20.45 2.74 24.79
C ASP A 122 19.91 3.62 25.93
N LYS A 123 19.65 3.00 27.09
CA LYS A 123 19.21 3.68 28.31
C LYS A 123 20.32 4.54 28.90
N SER A 124 21.49 4.66 28.25
CA SER A 124 22.60 5.47 28.77
C SER A 124 22.45 6.98 28.55
N GLU A 125 21.44 7.45 27.83
CA GLU A 125 21.16 8.89 27.71
C GLU A 125 20.14 9.45 28.73
N CYS A 126 19.84 8.74 29.82
CA CYS A 126 19.01 9.30 30.90
C CYS A 126 19.79 9.58 32.19
N MET A 127 20.98 10.17 32.09
CA MET A 127 21.55 10.95 33.19
C MET A 127 22.71 11.86 32.76
N ASP A 128 22.52 12.74 31.77
CA ASP A 128 23.20 14.03 31.82
C ASP A 128 22.50 15.13 30.99
N THR A 129 22.82 16.36 31.33
CA THR A 129 22.12 17.62 31.09
C THR A 129 21.83 18.02 29.64
N ARG A 130 20.62 18.57 29.41
CA ARG A 130 20.27 19.65 28.47
C ARG A 130 20.83 19.55 27.04
N GLU A 131 20.12 18.91 26.11
CA GLU A 131 20.19 19.22 24.67
C GLU A 131 19.03 18.57 23.89
N HIS A 132 18.24 19.39 23.17
CA HIS A 132 17.23 19.02 22.15
C HIS A 132 16.60 17.60 22.22
N ASP A 133 15.45 17.45 22.91
CA ASP A 133 14.51 16.34 22.66
C ASP A 133 13.97 16.48 21.23
N SER A 134 14.69 15.94 20.24
CA SER A 134 14.19 15.84 18.88
C SER A 134 13.08 14.81 18.88
N VAL A 135 11.83 15.26 18.89
CA VAL A 135 10.68 14.40 18.58
C VAL A 135 11.03 13.67 17.28
N LYS A 136 11.25 12.34 17.34
CA LYS A 136 11.60 11.55 16.16
C LYS A 136 10.57 11.82 15.07
N ASP A 137 11.06 12.12 13.88
CA ASP A 137 10.17 12.34 12.74
C ASP A 137 9.33 11.08 12.47
N VAL A 138 8.05 11.25 12.14
CA VAL A 138 7.12 10.12 11.97
C VAL A 138 7.59 9.21 10.83
N THR A 139 8.28 9.75 9.84
CA THR A 139 8.91 8.99 8.75
C THR A 139 10.00 8.06 9.28
N GLU A 140 10.82 8.54 10.22
CA GLU A 140 11.88 7.76 10.87
C GLU A 140 11.30 6.66 11.76
N ILE A 141 10.29 6.99 12.58
CA ILE A 141 9.52 6.01 13.37
C ILE A 141 8.96 4.91 12.45
N THR A 142 8.32 5.30 11.35
CA THR A 142 7.74 4.35 10.39
C THR A 142 8.82 3.43 9.80
N TYR A 143 9.96 3.99 9.39
CA TYR A 143 11.06 3.22 8.84
C TYR A 143 11.65 2.22 9.84
N GLU A 144 11.86 2.63 11.10
CA GLU A 144 12.35 1.76 12.17
C GLU A 144 11.37 0.62 12.47
N LEU A 145 10.08 0.93 12.57
CA LEU A 145 9.03 -0.07 12.76
C LEU A 145 9.05 -1.10 11.63
N LEU A 146 9.03 -0.66 10.37
CA LEU A 146 9.00 -1.55 9.21
C LEU A 146 10.27 -2.42 9.10
N THR A 147 11.43 -1.89 9.50
CA THR A 147 12.72 -2.60 9.43
C THR A 147 12.88 -3.62 10.56
N SER A 148 12.50 -3.25 11.80
CA SER A 148 12.52 -4.16 12.95
C SER A 148 11.49 -5.29 12.83
N ARG A 149 10.43 -5.05 12.04
CA ARG A 149 9.27 -5.93 11.85
C ARG A 149 8.46 -6.16 13.13
N GLU A 150 8.75 -5.48 14.24
CA GLU A 150 8.00 -5.67 15.50
C GLU A 150 6.53 -5.27 15.40
N TRP A 151 6.21 -4.38 14.47
CA TRP A 151 4.86 -3.91 14.24
C TRP A 151 3.85 -5.03 13.95
N ASN A 152 4.29 -6.16 13.37
CA ASN A 152 3.38 -7.26 13.04
C ASN A 152 2.96 -8.09 14.27
N LYS A 153 3.61 -7.91 15.42
CA LYS A 153 3.28 -8.57 16.70
C LYS A 153 2.34 -7.74 17.57
N SER A 154 2.16 -6.47 17.23
CA SER A 154 1.36 -5.51 18.00
C SER A 154 0.13 -5.11 17.19
N ASP A 155 -1.06 -5.43 17.68
CA ASP A 155 -2.32 -5.05 17.02
C ASP A 155 -2.45 -3.52 16.87
N ILE A 156 -1.92 -2.76 17.84
CA ILE A 156 -1.93 -1.29 17.83
C ILE A 156 -1.10 -0.76 16.67
N LEU A 157 0.13 -1.26 16.49
CA LEU A 157 1.03 -0.81 15.42
C LEU A 157 0.56 -1.34 14.06
N SER A 158 0.10 -2.59 14.01
CA SER A 158 -0.45 -3.23 12.81
C SER A 158 -1.63 -2.44 12.25
N GLU A 159 -2.59 -2.04 13.09
CA GLU A 159 -3.74 -1.26 12.63
C GLU A 159 -3.37 0.18 12.24
N ALA A 160 -2.38 0.78 12.91
CA ALA A 160 -1.89 2.11 12.55
C ALA A 160 -1.14 2.13 11.19
N LEU A 161 -0.38 1.08 10.88
CA LEU A 161 0.40 0.97 9.63
C LEU A 161 -0.42 0.44 8.44
N LYS A 162 -1.54 -0.21 8.70
CA LYS A 162 -2.37 -0.85 7.65
C LYS A 162 -2.83 0.13 6.56
N PRO A 163 -3.44 1.30 6.84
CA PRO A 163 -3.85 2.23 5.79
C PRO A 163 -2.71 2.71 4.88
N PRO A 164 -1.57 3.25 5.39
CA PRO A 164 -0.48 3.70 4.52
C PRO A 164 0.15 2.55 3.75
N LEU A 165 0.30 1.36 4.34
CA LEU A 165 0.86 0.20 3.64
C LEU A 165 -0.06 -0.29 2.52
N LEU A 166 -1.38 -0.37 2.73
CA LEU A 166 -2.30 -0.74 1.66
C LEU A 166 -2.32 0.30 0.54
N ARG A 167 -2.31 1.59 0.87
CA ARG A 167 -2.26 2.66 -0.13
C ARG A 167 -0.98 2.62 -0.97
N LEU A 168 0.16 2.53 -0.30
CA LEU A 168 1.46 2.49 -0.98
C LEU A 168 1.62 1.17 -1.77
N CYS A 169 1.02 0.07 -1.33
CA CYS A 169 0.95 -1.17 -2.08
C CYS A 169 0.09 -1.03 -3.35
N ALA A 170 -1.07 -0.37 -3.26
CA ALA A 170 -1.88 -0.05 -4.43
C ALA A 170 -1.10 0.82 -5.43
N ARG A 171 -0.36 1.82 -4.95
CA ARG A 171 0.52 2.65 -5.79
C ARG A 171 1.59 1.81 -6.47
N TYR A 172 2.26 0.95 -5.72
CA TYR A 172 3.29 0.04 -6.21
C TYR A 172 2.78 -0.84 -7.37
N LEU A 173 1.58 -1.42 -7.23
CA LEU A 173 1.02 -2.29 -8.25
C LEU A 173 0.49 -1.54 -9.49
N LEU A 174 -0.12 -0.37 -9.30
CA LEU A 174 -0.83 0.34 -10.37
C LEU A 174 0.03 1.37 -11.11
N LYS A 175 0.89 2.09 -10.37
CA LYS A 175 1.61 3.27 -10.88
C LYS A 175 3.07 3.01 -11.17
N GLU A 176 3.75 2.19 -10.37
CA GLU A 176 5.18 1.95 -10.55
C GLU A 176 5.45 1.01 -11.74
N LYS A 177 6.34 1.42 -12.64
CA LYS A 177 6.62 0.70 -13.89
C LYS A 177 8.09 0.39 -14.09
N LYS A 178 8.37 -0.72 -14.77
CA LYS A 178 9.68 -1.06 -15.34
C LYS A 178 9.50 -1.30 -16.85
N ARG A 179 10.17 -0.51 -17.68
CA ARG A 179 10.06 -0.58 -19.15
C ARG A 179 8.60 -0.53 -19.64
N GLY A 180 7.80 0.38 -19.06
CA GLY A 180 6.38 0.56 -19.41
C GLY A 180 5.42 -0.52 -18.91
N LYS A 181 5.90 -1.53 -18.16
CA LYS A 181 5.09 -2.62 -17.58
C LYS A 181 5.11 -2.55 -16.05
N ALA A 182 4.22 -3.28 -15.37
CA ALA A 182 4.20 -3.35 -13.91
C ALA A 182 5.58 -3.67 -13.35
N LEU A 183 5.98 -2.97 -12.28
CA LEU A 183 7.27 -3.18 -11.62
C LEU A 183 7.35 -4.56 -10.95
N ASP A 184 6.27 -5.00 -10.30
CA ASP A 184 6.19 -6.31 -9.67
C ASP A 184 6.14 -7.44 -10.70
N VAL A 185 6.96 -8.47 -10.49
CA VAL A 185 7.11 -9.58 -11.43
C VAL A 185 5.89 -10.51 -11.46
N VAL A 186 5.19 -10.66 -10.33
CA VAL A 186 3.99 -11.50 -10.22
C VAL A 186 2.80 -10.77 -10.84
N ALA A 187 2.65 -9.47 -10.57
CA ALA A 187 1.68 -8.62 -11.24
C ALA A 187 1.88 -8.65 -12.75
N ASN A 188 3.11 -8.44 -13.23
CA ASN A 188 3.42 -8.49 -14.64
C ASN A 188 3.02 -9.83 -15.27
N PHE A 189 3.27 -10.96 -14.60
CA PHE A 189 2.83 -12.29 -15.06
C PHE A 189 1.31 -12.38 -15.19
N HIS A 190 0.54 -12.01 -14.16
CA HIS A 190 -0.92 -12.13 -14.19
C HIS A 190 -1.56 -11.21 -15.23
N LEU A 191 -1.07 -9.98 -15.34
CA LEU A 191 -1.58 -8.96 -16.27
C LEU A 191 -1.31 -9.34 -17.73
N GLN A 192 -0.15 -9.94 -18.06
CA GLN A 192 0.11 -10.50 -19.39
C GLN A 192 -0.84 -11.66 -19.76
N ASN A 193 -1.39 -12.33 -18.74
CA ASN A 193 -2.37 -13.39 -18.90
C ASN A 193 -3.82 -12.87 -18.93
N GLY A 194 -4.05 -11.56 -18.88
CA GLY A 194 -5.38 -10.98 -19.01
C GLY A 194 -6.18 -10.89 -17.71
N SER A 195 -5.51 -10.86 -16.55
CA SER A 195 -6.18 -10.55 -15.29
C SER A 195 -6.40 -9.04 -15.12
N MET A 196 -7.32 -8.69 -14.23
CA MET A 196 -7.34 -7.39 -13.54
C MET A 196 -6.87 -7.55 -12.09
N ILE A 197 -6.48 -6.45 -11.44
CA ILE A 197 -6.19 -6.43 -10.00
C ILE A 197 -7.47 -6.12 -9.23
N GLU A 198 -7.93 -7.03 -8.37
CA GLU A 198 -9.25 -6.93 -7.72
C GLU A 198 -9.18 -6.40 -6.30
N ARG A 199 -8.29 -6.96 -5.46
CA ARG A 199 -8.29 -6.68 -4.02
C ARG A 199 -6.92 -6.89 -3.40
N LEU A 200 -6.56 -6.01 -2.46
CA LEU A 200 -5.45 -6.21 -1.54
C LEU A 200 -5.97 -6.88 -0.25
N ASN A 201 -5.26 -7.87 0.23
CA ASN A 201 -5.62 -8.64 1.41
C ASN A 201 -4.55 -8.40 2.48
N TRP A 202 -4.93 -7.66 3.52
CA TRP A 202 -4.09 -7.37 4.67
C TRP A 202 -3.79 -8.65 5.46
N MET A 203 -2.53 -8.87 5.81
CA MET A 203 -2.07 -10.03 6.61
C MET A 203 -2.53 -11.39 6.08
N ALA A 204 -2.63 -11.53 4.75
CA ALA A 204 -2.98 -12.79 4.10
C ALA A 204 -1.82 -13.80 4.09
N ASP A 205 -0.57 -13.33 4.23
CA ASP A 205 0.61 -14.17 4.47
C ASP A 205 1.40 -13.61 5.67
N SER A 206 1.03 -14.04 6.87
CA SER A 206 1.69 -13.61 8.11
C SER A 206 3.00 -14.37 8.40
N SER A 207 3.48 -15.20 7.47
CA SER A 207 4.79 -15.86 7.63
C SER A 207 5.93 -14.84 7.56
N ASP A 208 7.10 -15.16 8.14
CA ASP A 208 8.28 -14.27 8.09
C ASP A 208 8.61 -13.84 6.67
N LYS A 209 8.47 -14.75 5.71
CA LYS A 209 8.66 -14.48 4.28
C LYS A 209 7.61 -13.52 3.73
N GLY A 210 6.33 -13.69 4.08
CA GLY A 210 5.26 -12.79 3.63
C GLY A 210 5.43 -11.38 4.18
N ILE A 211 5.87 -11.27 5.44
CA ILE A 211 6.21 -10.01 6.10
C ILE A 211 7.42 -9.35 5.42
N GLU A 212 8.50 -10.10 5.20
CA GLU A 212 9.70 -9.60 4.52
C GLU A 212 9.42 -9.12 3.10
N GLN A 213 8.61 -9.86 2.34
CA GLN A 213 8.34 -9.57 0.93
C GLN A 213 7.39 -8.38 0.74
N SER A 214 6.32 -8.35 1.54
CA SER A 214 5.16 -7.50 1.26
C SER A 214 4.43 -6.96 2.49
N GLY A 215 5.03 -7.04 3.69
CA GLY A 215 4.33 -6.69 4.92
C GLY A 215 3.08 -7.55 5.15
N GLY A 216 3.11 -8.80 4.69
CA GLY A 216 1.99 -9.74 4.77
C GLY A 216 0.82 -9.47 3.81
N ILE A 217 0.94 -8.46 2.94
CA ILE A 217 -0.09 -8.14 1.95
C ILE A 217 -0.03 -9.14 0.79
N MET A 218 -1.17 -9.76 0.46
CA MET A 218 -1.35 -10.51 -0.78
C MET A 218 -2.41 -9.87 -1.66
N VAL A 219 -2.41 -10.20 -2.94
CA VAL A 219 -3.32 -9.59 -3.92
C VAL A 219 -4.15 -10.64 -4.65
N ASN A 220 -5.42 -10.32 -4.91
CA ASN A 220 -6.25 -11.09 -5.81
C ASN A 220 -6.15 -10.56 -7.24
N TYR A 221 -5.72 -11.43 -8.17
CA TYR A 221 -5.88 -11.19 -9.59
C TYR A 221 -7.10 -11.96 -10.10
N VAL A 222 -7.99 -11.26 -10.81
CA VAL A 222 -9.24 -11.83 -11.32
C VAL A 222 -9.18 -11.99 -12.83
N TYR A 223 -9.55 -13.17 -13.29
CA TYR A 223 -9.73 -13.54 -14.69
C TYR A 223 -11.22 -13.64 -15.01
N ARG A 224 -11.74 -12.67 -15.76
CA ARG A 224 -13.11 -12.70 -16.30
C ARG A 224 -13.05 -13.26 -17.72
N LEU A 225 -13.73 -14.38 -17.98
CA LEU A 225 -13.57 -15.13 -19.22
C LEU A 225 -13.78 -14.31 -20.50
N ASP A 226 -14.74 -13.39 -20.45
CA ASP A 226 -15.12 -12.48 -21.52
C ASP A 226 -14.12 -11.33 -21.73
N LYS A 227 -13.18 -11.12 -20.81
CA LYS A 227 -12.23 -9.99 -20.82
C LYS A 227 -10.76 -10.39 -20.90
N ILE A 228 -10.42 -11.67 -20.79
CA ILE A 228 -9.01 -12.13 -20.77
C ILE A 228 -8.21 -11.58 -21.95
N ASP A 229 -8.69 -11.71 -23.17
CA ASP A 229 -7.94 -11.29 -24.35
C ASP A 229 -7.86 -9.76 -24.48
N GLU A 230 -8.96 -9.06 -24.17
CA GLU A 230 -9.03 -7.59 -24.12
C GLU A 230 -7.99 -7.02 -23.12
N TYR A 231 -8.00 -7.53 -21.88
CA TYR A 231 -7.11 -7.05 -20.83
C TYR A 231 -5.65 -7.41 -21.12
N ALA A 232 -5.39 -8.60 -21.66
CA ALA A 232 -4.04 -9.01 -22.04
C ALA A 232 -3.48 -8.11 -23.16
N GLN A 233 -4.28 -7.82 -24.19
CA GLN A 233 -3.86 -6.93 -25.28
C GLN A 233 -3.65 -5.50 -24.80
N SER A 234 -4.58 -4.96 -24.00
CA SER A 234 -4.47 -3.64 -23.38
C SER A 234 -3.15 -3.49 -22.61
N TYR A 235 -2.84 -4.47 -21.74
CA TYR A 235 -1.60 -4.49 -20.98
C TYR A 235 -0.36 -4.68 -21.86
N LEU A 236 -0.36 -5.60 -22.83
CA LEU A 236 0.78 -5.86 -23.70
C LEU A 236 1.12 -4.67 -24.61
N ASN A 237 0.12 -3.97 -25.14
CA ASN A 237 0.31 -2.86 -26.07
C ASN A 237 0.68 -1.57 -25.35
N THR A 238 -0.06 -1.21 -24.28
CA THR A 238 0.05 0.12 -23.65
C THR A 238 0.63 0.08 -22.24
N GLY A 239 0.64 -1.09 -21.58
CA GLY A 239 0.97 -1.18 -20.15
C GLY A 239 -0.17 -0.76 -19.22
N HIS A 240 -1.37 -0.54 -19.76
CA HIS A 240 -2.58 -0.24 -19.00
C HIS A 240 -2.96 -1.40 -18.08
N ILE A 241 -3.24 -1.08 -16.82
CA ILE A 241 -3.60 -2.06 -15.79
C ILE A 241 -5.07 -1.85 -15.45
N HIS A 242 -5.88 -2.89 -15.72
CA HIS A 242 -7.25 -2.94 -15.25
C HIS A 242 -7.27 -3.27 -13.76
N ALA A 243 -8.02 -2.51 -12.97
CA ALA A 243 -8.18 -2.72 -11.53
C ALA A 243 -9.58 -2.35 -11.05
N SER A 244 -10.01 -2.92 -9.92
CA SER A 244 -11.30 -2.61 -9.29
C SER A 244 -11.37 -1.16 -8.79
N SER A 245 -12.58 -0.63 -8.59
CA SER A 245 -12.79 0.70 -8.01
C SER A 245 -12.20 0.82 -6.61
N SER A 246 -12.33 -0.22 -5.78
CA SER A 246 -11.75 -0.24 -4.43
C SER A 246 -10.23 -0.08 -4.43
N LEU A 247 -9.54 -0.55 -5.48
CA LEU A 247 -8.10 -0.34 -5.62
C LEU A 247 -7.74 1.09 -6.01
N HIS A 248 -8.58 1.73 -6.83
CA HIS A 248 -8.40 3.14 -7.20
C HIS A 248 -8.67 4.07 -6.02
N GLN A 249 -9.61 3.72 -5.14
CA GLN A 249 -9.93 4.49 -3.94
C GLN A 249 -8.73 4.67 -3.01
N TYR A 250 -7.79 3.72 -2.97
CA TYR A 250 -6.53 3.92 -2.23
C TYR A 250 -5.71 5.10 -2.78
N LEU A 251 -5.78 5.36 -4.09
CA LEU A 251 -4.98 6.39 -4.77
C LEU A 251 -5.71 7.71 -4.94
N GLU A 252 -7.02 7.73 -4.67
CA GLU A 252 -7.78 8.96 -4.56
C GLU A 252 -7.31 9.66 -3.29
N VAL A 253 -6.34 10.56 -3.45
CA VAL A 253 -6.11 11.61 -2.46
C VAL A 253 -7.45 12.32 -2.34
N ILE A 254 -8.08 12.26 -1.17
CA ILE A 254 -9.16 13.19 -0.84
C ILE A 254 -8.48 14.55 -0.84
N THR A 255 -8.44 15.21 -2.00
CA THR A 255 -8.11 16.61 -2.05
C THR A 255 -9.20 17.27 -1.24
N GLU A 256 -8.83 17.78 -0.06
CA GLU A 256 -9.61 18.79 0.63
C GLU A 256 -9.72 20.00 -0.30
N VAL A 257 -10.64 19.94 -1.27
CA VAL A 257 -11.26 21.13 -1.77
C VAL A 257 -12.33 21.46 -0.74
N VAL A 258 -11.93 21.85 0.48
CA VAL A 258 -12.75 22.81 1.20
C VAL A 258 -12.71 24.04 0.31
N PRO A 259 -13.81 24.42 -0.35
CA PRO A 259 -13.79 25.62 -1.16
C PRO A 259 -13.36 26.75 -0.23
N VAL A 260 -12.23 27.39 -0.52
CA VAL A 260 -11.73 28.59 0.20
C VAL A 260 -12.82 29.68 0.28
N PHE A 261 -13.89 29.55 -0.51
CA PHE A 261 -15.13 30.30 -0.43
C PHE A 261 -15.91 30.18 0.90
N LEU A 262 -15.81 29.07 1.64
CA LEU A 262 -16.57 28.86 2.88
C LEU A 262 -15.91 29.51 4.11
N ILE A 263 -14.58 29.63 4.14
CA ILE A 263 -13.87 30.21 5.28
C ILE A 263 -13.99 31.76 5.29
N ARG A 264 -14.16 32.39 4.12
CA ARG A 264 -14.30 33.87 4.03
C ARG A 264 -15.67 34.43 4.46
N ASN A 265 -16.65 33.59 4.82
CA ASN A 265 -18.01 34.05 5.16
C ASN A 265 -18.63 33.41 6.42
N VAL A 266 -17.83 32.77 7.28
CA VAL A 266 -18.31 32.23 8.57
C VAL A 266 -18.98 33.31 9.44
N ASN A 267 -18.57 34.58 9.27
CA ASN A 267 -19.16 35.71 9.98
C ASN A 267 -20.52 36.21 9.44
N LYS A 268 -21.04 35.68 8.32
CA LYS A 268 -22.32 36.15 7.72
C LYS A 268 -23.50 35.18 7.89
N ALA A 269 -23.29 33.91 8.22
CA ALA A 269 -24.39 32.95 8.38
C ALA A 269 -24.01 31.74 9.29
N PRO A 270 -24.01 31.92 10.62
CA PRO A 270 -23.56 30.88 11.57
C PRO A 270 -24.40 29.59 11.52
N ARG A 271 -25.67 29.66 11.10
CA ARG A 271 -26.54 28.48 10.96
C ARG A 271 -26.17 27.58 9.77
N VAL A 272 -25.65 28.15 8.68
CA VAL A 272 -25.21 27.37 7.50
C VAL A 272 -23.85 26.72 7.78
N ALA A 273 -22.96 27.41 8.50
CA ALA A 273 -21.69 26.84 8.96
C ALA A 273 -21.90 25.65 9.92
N MET A 274 -22.84 25.75 10.86
CA MET A 274 -23.20 24.60 11.72
C MET A 274 -23.80 23.44 10.93
N LEU A 275 -24.63 23.70 9.91
CA LEU A 275 -25.23 22.63 9.11
C LEU A 275 -24.17 21.89 8.27
N LEU A 276 -23.22 22.63 7.71
CA LEU A 276 -22.10 22.05 6.95
C LEU A 276 -21.12 21.31 7.86
N PHE A 277 -20.88 21.82 9.07
CA PHE A 277 -20.08 21.12 10.08
C PHE A 277 -20.78 19.84 10.56
N ALA A 278 -22.09 19.87 10.80
CA ALA A 278 -22.87 18.68 11.16
C ALA A 278 -22.94 17.65 10.03
N LEU A 279 -23.06 18.09 8.78
CA LEU A 279 -22.97 17.20 7.60
C LEU A 279 -21.57 16.60 7.44
N TYR A 280 -20.52 17.35 7.76
CA TYR A 280 -19.14 16.89 7.77
C TYR A 280 -18.89 15.84 8.86
N GLU A 281 -19.39 16.06 10.09
CA GLU A 281 -19.31 15.08 11.18
C GLU A 281 -20.14 13.82 10.86
N LEU A 282 -21.32 13.96 10.26
CA LEU A 282 -22.12 12.83 9.76
C LEU A 282 -21.42 12.06 8.63
N TYR A 283 -20.69 12.75 7.76
CA TYR A 283 -19.91 12.14 6.68
C TYR A 283 -18.69 11.36 7.24
N LYS A 284 -17.94 11.95 8.18
CA LYS A 284 -16.87 11.25 8.92
C LYS A 284 -17.40 10.03 9.67
N TYR A 285 -18.55 10.16 10.32
CA TYR A 285 -19.17 9.07 11.05
C TYR A 285 -19.59 7.92 10.11
N ASN A 286 -20.14 8.22 8.93
CA ASN A 286 -20.50 7.20 7.93
C ASN A 286 -19.29 6.51 7.28
N GLN A 287 -18.17 7.21 7.10
CA GLN A 287 -16.90 6.60 6.65
C GLN A 287 -16.34 5.60 7.69
N CYS A 288 -16.47 5.92 8.98
CA CYS A 288 -16.13 5.03 10.10
C CYS A 288 -17.08 3.81 10.23
N LEU A 289 -18.30 3.90 9.68
CA LEU A 289 -19.25 2.79 9.63
C LEU A 289 -19.02 1.90 8.40
N CYS A 290 -18.64 2.44 7.25
CA CYS A 290 -18.27 1.63 6.08
C CYS A 290 -17.05 0.72 6.34
N SER A 291 -16.13 1.10 7.25
CA SER A 291 -15.05 0.22 7.70
C SER A 291 -15.50 -0.85 8.70
N ARG A 292 -16.68 -0.71 9.34
CA ARG A 292 -17.28 -1.74 10.22
C ARG A 292 -18.16 -2.75 9.50
N TYR A 293 -18.71 -2.42 8.33
CA TYR A 293 -19.57 -3.34 7.56
C TYR A 293 -18.83 -4.29 6.61
N VAL A 294 -17.49 -4.29 6.57
CA VAL A 294 -16.70 -5.29 5.82
C VAL A 294 -16.36 -6.52 6.69
N VAL A 295 -16.78 -6.54 7.95
CA VAL A 295 -16.65 -7.70 8.84
C VAL A 295 -18.05 -8.26 9.12
N ASN A 296 -18.64 -8.91 8.13
CA ASN A 296 -19.62 -10.01 8.24
C ASN A 296 -20.25 -10.24 6.87
N GLU A 297 -19.58 -11.03 6.03
CA GLU A 297 -20.16 -11.97 5.06
C GLU A 297 -19.05 -12.86 4.44
#